data_AF-A0A7X9HF99-F1
#
_entry.id   AF-A0A7X9HF99-F1
#
_cell.length_a   1.000
_cell.length_b   1.000
_cell.length_c   1.000
_cell.angle_alpha   90.00
_cell.angle_beta   90.00
_cell.angle_gamma   90.00
#
_symmetry.space_group_name_H-M   'P 1'
#
loop_
_entity.id
_entity.type
_entity.pdbx_description
1 polymer ?
#
loop_
_entity_poly.entity_id
_entity_poly.type
_entity_poly.pdbx_seq_one_letter_code
_entity_poly.pdbx_strand_id
1 'polypeptide(L)'
;MNLLQNEYLECIPSDDIIGVDCGSTLKNPAAIAAGIISNLPQCGDNLSGALIAQAHAEMIQLGRCLGAKEQTIMGIAGLGDLVATALSQHSRNRRFGREIAEQITQKGTTVSFFDKLLLRVKPENVLERMSKRMHYLVEGAYAIEPILELADKYNLTMPVYRSLYDVLLNKRDPWLLIETIKNPAKYEILTRRARIKVKERKKGIERMSGMIFKHIVVEQLVQQLCSESKKLQVLANSREYKDLLKQYLPQHKEYSHELSLYNDLNEAQYEKQLKTIIEFYYNSISDRYVYTFSLLILKLARMFFYLYGLLYRRRITEFFEERIGLTGDIKYLKKTVMTANPVYFCNAKDQADSLFVVLALIKFISIPLPRFYVDSRLMKNKLLQFLFRLCGGYIVHTTRCASILYRETLLQYMLSCVEHGIPVLYSNSMDNESQDELVIQDMVIEGLCALLQKTTEEIAVTPVGIGHKYYNPVTHPVSFLKLFRNVTKVHISRPITLSHFSASPTLAEDTKMMLKVKQRHDIPIYPHYFVAYVLHVSGGSAHVEAIKAEIDSILKLRNLKHLYSVEDIMNEGMDFLISNNCVTRSGETVVVQEDKKEAITYFAGYIV
;
A
#
# COMPACT_ATOMS: atom_id res chain seq x y z
N MET A 1 52.61 27.24 11.94
CA MET A 1 51.87 28.21 11.08
C MET A 1 52.62 28.53 9.80
N ASN A 2 53.94 28.76 9.85
CA ASN A 2 54.72 29.23 8.70
C ASN A 2 54.97 28.20 7.56
N LEU A 3 54.40 27.00 7.63
CA LEU A 3 54.56 25.97 6.58
C LEU A 3 53.65 26.20 5.37
N LEU A 4 52.48 26.82 5.58
CA LEU A 4 51.49 27.06 4.52
C LEU A 4 51.42 28.55 4.11
N GLN A 5 51.91 29.47 4.93
CA GLN A 5 51.88 30.90 4.65
C GLN A 5 53.01 31.30 3.68
N ASN A 6 52.69 32.13 2.68
CA ASN A 6 53.65 32.75 1.76
C ASN A 6 53.10 34.09 1.23
N GLU A 7 53.82 34.75 0.33
CA GLU A 7 53.44 36.07 -0.22
C GLU A 7 52.07 36.09 -0.94
N TYR A 8 51.55 34.95 -1.38
CA TYR A 8 50.26 34.80 -2.07
C TYR A 8 49.18 34.15 -1.22
N LEU A 9 49.51 33.59 -0.05
CA LEU A 9 48.60 32.80 0.77
C LEU A 9 48.76 33.16 2.25
N GLU A 10 47.74 33.84 2.78
CA GLU A 10 47.60 34.07 4.21
C GLU A 10 46.71 32.97 4.83
N CYS A 11 47.18 32.39 5.93
CA CYS A 11 46.44 31.34 6.64
C CYS A 11 45.99 31.84 8.01
N ILE A 12 44.71 31.66 8.33
CA ILE A 12 44.13 32.03 9.62
C ILE A 12 43.95 30.75 10.46
N PRO A 13 44.53 30.65 11.66
CA PRO A 13 44.24 29.54 12.57
C PRO A 13 42.79 29.53 13.02
N SER A 14 42.24 28.34 13.17
CA SER A 14 40.95 28.12 13.86
C SER A 14 41.08 26.93 14.80
N ASP A 15 40.51 27.07 15.99
CA ASP A 15 40.30 25.98 16.96
C ASP A 15 38.99 25.22 16.67
N ASP A 16 38.11 25.78 15.83
CA ASP A 16 36.83 25.22 15.46
C ASP A 16 36.94 24.32 14.23
N ILE A 17 37.52 23.14 14.44
CA ILE A 17 37.70 22.11 13.40
C ILE A 17 36.35 21.70 12.79
N ILE A 18 35.31 21.56 13.63
CA ILE A 18 33.96 21.17 13.18
C ILE A 18 33.37 22.24 12.26
N GLY A 19 33.52 23.53 12.61
CA GLY A 19 33.06 24.64 11.78
C GLY A 19 33.77 24.73 10.43
N VAL A 20 35.08 24.49 10.40
CA VAL A 20 35.85 24.46 9.14
C VAL A 20 35.41 23.29 8.25
N ASP A 21 35.25 22.09 8.83
CA ASP A 21 34.81 20.90 8.09
C ASP A 21 33.38 21.06 7.56
N CYS A 22 32.45 21.53 8.41
CA CYS A 22 31.08 21.83 8.00
C CYS A 22 31.04 22.88 6.88
N GLY A 23 31.81 23.97 7.01
CA GLY A 23 31.90 25.01 5.99
C GLY A 23 32.34 24.47 4.63
N SER A 24 33.42 23.68 4.62
CA SER A 24 34.01 23.13 3.39
C SER A 24 33.17 22.02 2.73
N THR A 25 32.52 21.17 3.53
CA THR A 25 31.73 20.04 3.03
C THR A 25 30.33 20.49 2.59
N LEU A 26 29.65 21.29 3.41
CA LEU A 26 28.24 21.63 3.16
C LEU A 26 28.07 22.61 1.99
N LYS A 27 29.10 23.39 1.60
CA LYS A 27 29.01 24.31 0.45
C LYS A 27 28.86 23.61 -0.91
N ASN A 28 29.35 22.38 -1.02
CA ASN A 28 29.52 21.71 -2.31
C ASN A 28 28.17 21.37 -2.98
N PRO A 29 27.16 20.82 -2.27
CA PRO A 29 25.80 20.69 -2.79
C PRO A 29 25.20 22.03 -3.24
N ALA A 30 25.37 23.10 -2.45
CA ALA A 30 24.84 24.43 -2.80
C ALA A 30 25.42 24.95 -4.13
N ALA A 31 26.71 24.68 -4.40
CA ALA A 31 27.33 25.03 -5.68
C ALA A 31 26.74 24.26 -6.87
N ILE A 32 26.29 23.01 -6.67
CA ILE A 32 25.55 22.25 -7.71
C ILE A 32 24.20 22.91 -7.98
N ALA A 33 23.45 23.26 -6.94
CA ALA A 33 22.18 23.99 -7.10
C ALA A 33 22.38 25.32 -7.85
N ALA A 34 23.46 26.04 -7.56
CA ALA A 34 23.80 27.28 -8.26
C ALA A 34 24.10 27.04 -9.75
N GLY A 35 24.78 25.94 -10.06
CA GLY A 35 24.99 25.47 -11.42
C GLY A 35 23.68 25.19 -12.16
N ILE A 36 22.76 24.46 -11.52
CA ILE A 36 21.44 24.13 -12.11
C ILE A 36 20.67 25.41 -12.42
N ILE A 37 20.53 26.30 -11.43
CA ILE A 37 19.77 27.55 -11.58
C ILE A 37 20.38 28.45 -12.65
N SER A 38 21.71 28.51 -12.74
CA SER A 38 22.38 29.34 -13.75
C SER A 38 22.10 28.93 -15.20
N ASN A 39 21.57 27.71 -15.42
CA ASN A 39 21.24 27.21 -16.75
C ASN A 39 19.73 27.20 -17.05
N LEU A 40 18.90 27.56 -16.06
CA LEU A 40 17.46 27.66 -16.27
C LEU A 40 17.10 28.98 -16.96
N PRO A 41 16.17 28.96 -17.93
CA PRO A 41 15.76 30.17 -18.63
C PRO A 41 15.19 31.20 -17.64
N GLN A 42 15.51 32.48 -17.86
CA GLN A 42 15.02 33.62 -17.06
C GLN A 42 15.53 33.66 -15.60
N CYS A 43 16.58 32.90 -15.28
CA CYS A 43 17.26 32.96 -13.98
C CYS A 43 18.46 33.90 -14.04
N GLY A 44 18.48 34.93 -13.19
CA GLY A 44 19.56 35.92 -13.11
C GLY A 44 20.35 35.88 -11.80
N ASP A 45 21.33 36.78 -11.68
CA ASP A 45 22.27 36.83 -10.53
C ASP A 45 21.56 37.01 -9.18
N ASN A 46 20.43 37.74 -9.14
CA ASN A 46 19.61 37.91 -7.94
C ASN A 46 19.12 36.58 -7.35
N LEU A 47 18.75 35.62 -8.21
CA LEU A 47 18.30 34.30 -7.78
C LEU A 47 19.48 33.46 -7.28
N SER A 48 20.66 33.62 -7.88
CA SER A 48 21.89 32.98 -7.38
C SER A 48 22.28 33.52 -6.00
N GLY A 49 22.17 34.83 -5.78
CA GLY A 49 22.38 35.43 -4.45
C GLY A 49 21.37 34.92 -3.42
N ALA A 50 20.09 34.82 -3.78
CA ALA A 50 19.06 34.26 -2.91
C ALA A 50 19.32 32.79 -2.56
N LEU A 51 19.75 31.96 -3.53
CA LEU A 51 20.15 30.58 -3.28
C LEU A 51 21.33 30.52 -2.30
N ILE A 52 22.38 31.31 -2.51
CA ILE A 52 23.57 31.33 -1.66
C ILE A 52 23.18 31.69 -0.23
N ALA A 53 22.34 32.71 -0.04
CA ALA A 53 21.87 33.11 1.29
C ALA A 53 21.06 32.00 1.98
N GLN A 54 20.15 31.35 1.28
CA GLN A 54 19.33 30.26 1.85
C GLN A 54 20.18 29.02 2.17
N ALA A 55 21.05 28.60 1.25
CA ALA A 55 21.97 27.49 1.48
C ALA A 55 22.91 27.76 2.66
N HIS A 56 23.42 28.99 2.78
CA HIS A 56 24.27 29.38 3.91
C HIS A 56 23.52 29.32 5.25
N ALA A 57 22.25 29.71 5.28
CA ALA A 57 21.41 29.57 6.48
C ALA A 57 21.26 28.10 6.88
N GLU A 58 21.03 27.20 5.92
CA GLU A 58 20.97 25.75 6.16
C GLU A 58 22.31 25.19 6.66
N MET A 59 23.43 25.66 6.12
CA MET A 59 24.78 25.30 6.58
C MET A 59 25.01 25.70 8.04
N ILE A 60 24.65 26.93 8.41
CA ILE A 60 24.76 27.43 9.79
C ILE A 60 23.90 26.59 10.73
N GLN A 61 22.66 26.31 10.34
CA GLN A 61 21.72 25.56 11.16
C GLN A 61 22.22 24.13 11.46
N LEU A 62 22.68 23.42 10.41
CA LEU A 62 23.23 22.08 10.59
C LEU A 62 24.55 22.11 11.36
N GLY A 63 25.46 23.04 11.03
CA GLY A 63 26.74 23.19 11.72
C GLY A 63 26.57 23.45 13.21
N ARG A 64 25.64 24.32 13.60
CA ARG A 64 25.32 24.57 15.02
C ARG A 64 24.88 23.30 15.73
N CYS A 65 24.04 22.48 15.10
CA CYS A 65 23.59 21.21 15.70
C CYS A 65 24.72 20.18 15.84
N LEU A 66 25.77 20.29 15.04
CA LEU A 66 26.98 19.48 15.13
C LEU A 66 28.02 20.04 16.11
N GLY A 67 27.78 21.23 16.68
CA GLY A 67 28.67 21.89 17.63
C GLY A 67 29.68 22.85 17.01
N ALA A 68 29.54 23.21 15.73
CA ALA A 68 30.36 24.25 15.11
C ALA A 68 30.00 25.65 15.63
N LYS A 69 30.99 26.55 15.66
CA LYS A 69 30.76 27.97 15.92
C LYS A 69 30.18 28.62 14.66
N GLU A 70 29.05 29.31 14.80
CA GLU A 70 28.39 29.98 13.66
C GLU A 70 29.34 30.96 12.95
N GLN A 71 30.21 31.64 13.71
CA GLN A 71 31.19 32.60 13.18
C GLN A 71 32.15 31.96 12.17
N THR A 72 32.54 30.71 12.36
CA THR A 72 33.43 29.99 11.44
C THR A 72 32.76 29.74 10.09
N ILE A 73 31.47 29.38 10.12
CA ILE A 73 30.66 29.13 8.91
C ILE A 73 30.29 30.44 8.21
N MET A 74 30.10 31.53 8.95
CA MET A 74 29.93 32.88 8.39
C MET A 74 31.24 33.43 7.80
N GLY A 75 32.39 32.90 8.23
CA GLY A 75 33.72 33.32 7.78
C GLY A 75 34.16 32.72 6.45
N ILE A 76 35.46 32.82 6.19
CA ILE A 76 36.05 32.42 4.90
C ILE A 76 35.91 30.92 4.59
N ALA A 77 35.92 30.07 5.63
CA ALA A 77 35.81 28.62 5.51
C ALA A 77 34.41 28.12 5.11
N GLY A 78 33.36 28.94 5.33
CA GLY A 78 31.99 28.61 4.95
C GLY A 78 31.47 29.54 3.87
N LEU A 79 31.09 30.77 4.21
CA LEU A 79 30.50 31.73 3.28
C LEU A 79 31.45 32.12 2.15
N GLY A 80 32.71 32.44 2.47
CA GLY A 80 33.70 32.87 1.48
C GLY A 80 33.92 31.81 0.41
N ASP A 81 34.14 30.57 0.85
CA ASP A 81 34.35 29.44 -0.05
C ASP A 81 33.06 29.02 -0.78
N LEU A 82 31.88 29.12 -0.15
CA LEU A 82 30.59 28.95 -0.81
C LEU A 82 30.42 29.93 -1.97
N VAL A 83 30.65 31.23 -1.75
CA VAL A 83 30.51 32.26 -2.78
C VAL A 83 31.49 32.00 -3.94
N ALA A 84 32.77 31.74 -3.62
CA ALA A 84 33.79 31.45 -4.62
C ALA A 84 33.41 30.21 -5.45
N THR A 85 32.94 29.15 -4.81
CA THR A 85 32.58 27.87 -5.47
C THR A 85 31.26 27.97 -6.23
N ALA A 86 30.28 28.70 -5.72
CA ALA A 86 28.96 28.84 -6.32
C ALA A 86 28.96 29.78 -7.52
N LEU A 87 29.87 30.77 -7.59
CA LEU A 87 29.93 31.74 -8.70
C LEU A 87 31.02 31.42 -9.73
N SER A 88 32.09 30.72 -9.36
CA SER A 88 33.21 30.42 -10.26
C SER A 88 32.85 29.44 -11.38
N GLN A 89 33.18 29.77 -12.63
CA GLN A 89 33.03 28.87 -13.79
C GLN A 89 34.02 27.68 -13.77
N HIS A 90 35.06 27.76 -12.94
CA HIS A 90 36.04 26.70 -12.73
C HIS A 90 35.61 25.70 -11.65
N SER A 91 34.52 25.99 -10.92
CA SER A 91 33.96 25.08 -9.93
C SER A 91 33.42 23.81 -10.58
N ARG A 92 33.96 22.66 -10.17
CA ARG A 92 33.54 21.33 -10.62
C ARG A 92 32.06 21.07 -10.30
N ASN A 93 31.64 21.43 -9.08
CA ASN A 93 30.25 21.30 -8.62
C ASN A 93 29.28 22.19 -9.43
N ARG A 94 29.63 23.46 -9.66
CA ARG A 94 28.80 24.38 -10.47
C ARG A 94 28.70 23.91 -11.92
N ARG A 95 29.81 23.48 -12.52
CA ARG A 95 29.84 22.95 -13.89
C ARG A 95 28.96 21.70 -14.02
N PHE A 96 29.08 20.77 -13.08
CA PHE A 96 28.23 19.59 -13.04
C PHE A 96 26.74 19.95 -12.95
N GLY A 97 26.37 20.89 -12.06
CA GLY A 97 24.99 21.38 -11.97
C GLY A 97 24.45 21.94 -13.29
N ARG A 98 25.29 22.71 -14.01
CA ARG A 98 24.93 23.23 -15.34
C ARG A 98 24.68 22.13 -16.35
N GLU A 99 25.60 21.17 -16.47
CA GLU A 99 25.48 20.05 -17.41
C GLU A 99 24.23 19.22 -17.14
N ILE A 100 23.90 18.98 -15.87
CA ILE A 100 22.69 18.27 -15.47
C ILE A 100 21.43 19.05 -15.88
N ALA A 101 21.38 20.36 -15.64
CA ALA A 101 20.26 21.19 -16.07
C ALA A 101 20.07 21.17 -17.60
N GLU A 102 21.15 21.31 -18.36
CA GLU A 102 21.14 21.18 -19.84
C GLU A 102 20.56 19.84 -20.29
N GLN A 103 20.99 18.74 -19.66
CA GLN A 103 20.47 17.41 -19.96
C GLN A 103 18.98 17.26 -19.64
N ILE A 104 18.54 17.77 -18.49
CA ILE A 104 17.14 17.71 -18.08
C ILE A 104 16.26 18.52 -19.05
N THR A 105 16.67 19.74 -19.39
CA THR A 105 15.91 20.65 -20.26
C THR A 105 15.87 20.18 -21.72
N GLN A 106 16.95 19.58 -22.24
CA GLN A 106 17.01 19.14 -23.64
C GLN A 106 16.49 17.72 -23.88
N LYS A 107 16.67 16.79 -22.92
CA LYS A 107 16.37 15.35 -23.11
C LYS A 107 15.24 14.82 -22.22
N GLY A 108 14.65 15.65 -21.36
CA GLY A 108 13.56 15.27 -20.45
C GLY A 108 13.91 14.17 -19.45
N THR A 109 15.19 13.79 -19.32
CA THR A 109 15.66 12.71 -18.45
C THR A 109 17.05 13.00 -17.91
N THR A 110 17.21 12.81 -16.58
CA THR A 110 18.37 13.25 -15.79
C THR A 110 19.65 12.46 -16.06
N VAL A 111 19.57 11.15 -16.30
CA VAL A 111 20.72 10.23 -16.45
C VAL A 111 20.22 8.90 -17.06
N SER A 112 21.01 8.24 -17.93
CA SER A 112 20.68 6.92 -18.49
C SER A 112 20.44 5.87 -17.39
N PHE A 113 19.49 4.95 -17.62
CA PHE A 113 19.13 3.85 -16.71
C PHE A 113 20.35 3.02 -16.26
N PHE A 114 21.35 2.86 -17.13
CA PHE A 114 22.58 2.12 -16.83
C PHE A 114 23.48 2.84 -15.82
N ASP A 115 23.61 4.17 -15.89
CA ASP A 115 24.49 4.93 -14.99
C ASP A 115 23.87 5.05 -13.57
N LYS A 116 22.53 5.04 -13.47
CA LYS A 116 21.80 4.96 -12.18
C LYS A 116 21.95 3.61 -11.49
N LEU A 117 21.97 2.52 -12.25
CA LEU A 117 22.17 1.17 -11.71
C LEU A 117 23.60 0.99 -11.19
N LEU A 118 24.54 1.64 -11.85
CA LEU A 118 25.98 1.51 -11.61
C LEU A 118 26.43 2.32 -10.37
N LEU A 119 25.92 3.54 -10.16
CA LEU A 119 26.14 4.35 -8.94
C LEU A 119 25.66 3.65 -7.66
N ARG A 120 24.66 2.78 -7.77
CA ARG A 120 23.98 2.14 -6.64
C ARG A 120 24.59 0.80 -6.22
N VAL A 121 25.42 0.18 -7.08
CA VAL A 121 25.91 -1.20 -6.89
C VAL A 121 27.44 -1.25 -6.75
N LYS A 122 28.19 -0.39 -7.46
CA LYS A 122 29.66 -0.23 -7.34
C LYS A 122 30.08 1.17 -7.81
N PRO A 123 30.08 2.21 -6.96
CA PRO A 123 30.35 3.59 -7.39
C PRO A 123 31.74 3.75 -8.04
N GLU A 124 32.72 2.96 -7.62
CA GLU A 124 34.14 3.02 -8.03
C GLU A 124 34.36 2.74 -9.53
N ASN A 125 33.69 1.71 -10.09
CA ASN A 125 33.89 1.26 -11.48
C ASN A 125 33.18 2.14 -12.54
N VAL A 126 32.29 3.01 -12.09
CA VAL A 126 31.48 3.94 -12.90
C VAL A 126 32.18 5.26 -12.97
N LEU A 127 32.70 5.69 -11.83
CA LEU A 127 33.58 6.82 -11.69
C LEU A 127 34.84 6.65 -12.53
N GLU A 128 35.41 5.44 -12.63
CA GLU A 128 36.55 5.20 -13.53
C GLU A 128 36.20 5.35 -15.03
N ARG A 129 34.95 5.05 -15.44
CA ARG A 129 34.47 5.22 -16.83
C ARG A 129 33.98 6.64 -17.12
N MET A 130 33.36 7.31 -16.15
CA MET A 130 32.95 8.71 -16.24
C MET A 130 34.16 9.64 -16.15
N SER A 131 35.17 9.30 -15.33
CA SER A 131 36.50 9.94 -15.25
C SER A 131 37.24 9.90 -16.59
N LYS A 132 37.08 8.82 -17.39
CA LYS A 132 37.64 8.73 -18.74
C LYS A 132 36.98 9.64 -19.78
N ARG A 133 35.80 10.23 -19.50
CA ARG A 133 35.11 11.21 -20.39
C ARG A 133 34.98 12.61 -19.79
N MET A 134 35.00 12.74 -18.47
CA MET A 134 34.86 13.97 -17.69
C MET A 134 35.83 13.85 -16.50
N HIS A 135 37.00 14.48 -16.61
CA HIS A 135 38.15 14.34 -15.72
C HIS A 135 37.97 14.85 -14.26
N TYR A 136 36.77 14.82 -13.65
CA TYR A 136 36.57 15.43 -12.32
C TYR A 136 35.57 14.68 -11.41
N LEU A 137 36.02 14.38 -10.18
CA LEU A 137 35.19 13.91 -9.06
C LEU A 137 34.30 15.08 -8.55
N VAL A 138 32.99 14.86 -8.38
CA VAL A 138 32.02 15.87 -7.92
C VAL A 138 31.59 15.58 -6.48
N GLU A 139 32.35 16.12 -5.52
CA GLU A 139 32.19 15.88 -4.08
C GLU A 139 30.78 16.21 -3.55
N GLY A 140 30.14 17.27 -4.07
CA GLY A 140 28.82 17.70 -3.61
C GLY A 140 27.69 16.72 -3.89
N ALA A 141 27.80 15.93 -4.96
CA ALA A 141 26.80 14.93 -5.31
C ALA A 141 26.84 13.73 -4.35
N TYR A 142 28.03 13.40 -3.80
CA TYR A 142 28.20 12.35 -2.80
C TYR A 142 27.79 12.82 -1.40
N ALA A 143 28.02 14.10 -1.09
CA ALA A 143 27.77 14.64 0.23
C ALA A 143 26.27 14.83 0.53
N ILE A 144 25.43 15.05 -0.50
CA ILE A 144 24.04 15.48 -0.31
C ILE A 144 23.16 14.48 0.47
N GLU A 145 23.32 13.18 0.24
CA GLU A 145 22.53 12.15 0.92
C GLU A 145 22.93 12.00 2.40
N PRO A 146 24.23 11.83 2.74
CA PRO A 146 24.70 11.86 4.12
C PRO A 146 24.33 13.15 4.88
N ILE A 147 24.38 14.31 4.22
CA ILE A 147 24.01 15.59 4.85
C ILE A 147 22.52 15.60 5.23
N LEU A 148 21.65 15.11 4.34
CA LEU A 148 20.21 15.04 4.63
C LEU A 148 19.88 14.00 5.70
N GLU A 149 20.57 12.85 5.71
CA GLU A 149 20.44 11.84 6.78
C GLU A 149 20.87 12.42 8.14
N LEU A 150 21.96 13.18 8.15
CA LEU A 150 22.46 13.85 9.35
C LEU A 150 21.49 14.93 9.84
N ALA A 151 20.95 15.75 8.93
CA ALA A 151 19.94 16.76 9.27
C ALA A 151 18.66 16.13 9.84
N ASP A 152 18.20 15.02 9.25
CA ASP A 152 17.03 14.27 9.74
C ASP A 152 17.25 13.77 11.18
N LYS A 153 18.46 13.29 11.52
CA LYS A 153 18.81 12.86 12.88
C LYS A 153 18.62 13.97 13.93
N TYR A 154 18.83 15.22 13.54
CA TYR A 154 18.65 16.40 14.40
C TYR A 154 17.26 17.06 14.24
N ASN A 155 16.32 16.42 13.52
CA ASN A 155 15.00 16.98 13.18
C ASN A 155 15.09 18.34 12.47
N LEU A 156 16.12 18.55 11.66
CA LEU A 156 16.32 19.77 10.89
C LEU A 156 15.76 19.62 9.49
N THR A 157 15.05 20.64 9.04
CA THR A 157 14.63 20.76 7.65
C THR A 157 15.66 21.53 6.85
N MET A 158 16.10 20.97 5.73
CA MET A 158 16.99 21.62 4.76
C MET A 158 16.31 21.69 3.38
N PRO A 159 15.36 22.63 3.17
CA PRO A 159 14.56 22.72 1.94
C PRO A 159 15.38 22.79 0.65
N VAL A 160 16.46 23.57 0.60
CA VAL A 160 17.33 23.74 -0.58
C VAL A 160 18.04 22.44 -0.88
N TYR A 161 18.72 21.82 0.11
CA TYR A 161 19.45 20.57 -0.12
C TYR A 161 18.50 19.42 -0.42
N ARG A 162 17.29 19.43 0.16
CA ARG A 162 16.25 18.43 -0.14
C ARG A 162 15.71 18.57 -1.55
N SER A 163 15.45 19.80 -1.99
CA SER A 163 14.99 20.08 -3.36
C SER A 163 16.05 19.67 -4.37
N LEU A 164 17.33 19.94 -4.08
CA LEU A 164 18.45 19.51 -4.91
C LEU A 164 18.52 17.98 -5.00
N TYR A 165 18.38 17.27 -3.87
CA TYR A 165 18.31 15.80 -3.86
C TYR A 165 17.19 15.27 -4.76
N ASP A 166 15.99 15.88 -4.68
CA ASP A 166 14.84 15.46 -5.47
C ASP A 166 15.02 15.71 -6.97
N VAL A 167 15.68 16.82 -7.34
CA VAL A 167 16.03 17.12 -8.73
C VAL A 167 17.07 16.13 -9.27
N LEU A 168 18.12 15.86 -8.50
CA LEU A 168 19.21 14.97 -8.92
C LEU A 168 18.79 13.49 -8.99
N LEU A 169 18.08 12.98 -7.97
CA LEU A 169 17.85 11.55 -7.79
C LEU A 169 16.40 11.14 -8.11
N ASN A 170 15.41 11.95 -7.70
CA ASN A 170 13.98 11.62 -7.81
C ASN A 170 13.30 12.16 -9.08
N LYS A 171 14.08 12.68 -10.05
CA LYS A 171 13.60 13.16 -11.34
C LYS A 171 12.53 14.27 -11.24
N ARG A 172 12.62 15.12 -10.22
CA ARG A 172 11.75 16.31 -10.16
C ARG A 172 12.23 17.40 -11.10
N ASP A 173 11.30 18.24 -11.52
CA ASP A 173 11.59 19.38 -12.39
C ASP A 173 12.57 20.35 -11.70
N PRO A 174 13.64 20.82 -12.38
CA PRO A 174 14.59 21.77 -11.83
C PRO A 174 13.96 23.07 -11.29
N TRP A 175 12.78 23.44 -11.82
CA TRP A 175 11.99 24.57 -11.34
C TRP A 175 11.63 24.46 -9.85
N LEU A 176 11.63 23.25 -9.28
CA LEU A 176 11.45 23.01 -7.85
C LEU A 176 12.45 23.82 -7.01
N LEU A 177 13.72 23.94 -7.43
CA LEU A 177 14.71 24.72 -6.70
C LEU A 177 14.30 26.21 -6.62
N ILE A 178 13.74 26.74 -7.70
CA ILE A 178 13.26 28.12 -7.78
C ILE A 178 12.06 28.31 -6.85
N GLU A 179 11.10 27.38 -6.88
CA GLU A 179 9.94 27.44 -5.99
C GLU A 179 10.34 27.39 -4.51
N THR A 180 11.32 26.55 -4.18
CA THR A 180 11.87 26.43 -2.83
C THR A 180 12.51 27.75 -2.38
N ILE A 181 13.32 28.40 -3.23
CA ILE A 181 13.93 29.69 -2.90
C ILE A 181 12.89 30.80 -2.76
N LYS A 182 11.83 30.79 -3.59
CA LYS A 182 10.75 31.79 -3.53
C LYS A 182 9.89 31.67 -2.27
N ASN A 183 9.72 30.46 -1.74
CA ASN A 183 8.91 30.24 -0.54
C ASN A 183 9.49 29.13 0.34
N PRO A 184 10.62 29.38 1.02
CA PRO A 184 11.30 28.37 1.82
C PRO A 184 10.40 27.83 2.92
N ALA A 185 9.58 28.67 3.57
CA ALA A 185 8.65 28.26 4.61
C ALA A 185 7.58 27.25 4.13
N LYS A 186 7.05 27.41 2.90
CA LYS A 186 6.11 26.44 2.32
C LYS A 186 6.77 25.07 2.12
N TYR A 187 8.00 25.04 1.60
CA TYR A 187 8.71 23.80 1.36
C TYR A 187 9.23 23.17 2.65
N GLU A 188 9.56 23.97 3.64
CA GLU A 188 9.81 23.52 5.01
C GLU A 188 8.58 22.80 5.59
N ILE A 189 7.38 23.37 5.44
CA ILE A 189 6.12 22.73 5.86
C ILE A 189 5.86 21.45 5.06
N LEU A 190 6.12 21.41 3.74
CA LEU A 190 5.97 20.20 2.93
C LEU A 190 6.95 19.11 3.34
N THR A 191 8.21 19.47 3.65
CA THR A 191 9.22 18.55 4.17
C THR A 191 8.84 18.06 5.57
N ARG A 192 8.30 18.91 6.44
CA ARG A 192 7.74 18.51 7.76
C ARG A 192 6.48 17.64 7.63
N ARG A 193 5.66 17.84 6.58
CA ARG A 193 4.45 17.03 6.31
C ARG A 193 4.79 15.63 5.80
N ALA A 194 5.91 15.43 5.10
CA ALA A 194 6.40 14.09 4.76
C ALA A 194 7.20 13.52 5.95
N ARG A 195 6.54 13.17 7.07
CA ARG A 195 7.22 12.68 8.28
C ARG A 195 7.97 11.36 8.07
N ILE A 196 7.62 10.59 7.03
CA ILE A 196 8.33 9.35 6.65
C ILE A 196 8.78 9.50 5.20
N LYS A 197 10.10 9.53 4.98
CA LYS A 197 10.68 9.50 3.64
C LYS A 197 10.68 8.07 3.16
N VAL A 198 9.83 7.80 2.18
CA VAL A 198 9.51 6.43 1.81
C VAL A 198 10.44 5.91 0.72
N LYS A 199 11.04 4.74 0.95
CA LYS A 199 11.83 3.96 0.00
C LYS A 199 10.91 3.18 -0.93
N GLU A 200 11.36 2.99 -2.17
CA GLU A 200 10.68 2.06 -3.08
C GLU A 200 10.68 0.64 -2.52
N ARG A 201 9.61 -0.10 -2.80
CA ARG A 201 9.47 -1.50 -2.40
C ARG A 201 10.65 -2.39 -2.80
N LYS A 202 10.96 -3.38 -1.97
CA LYS A 202 11.85 -4.49 -2.34
C LYS A 202 11.26 -5.34 -3.47
N LYS A 203 12.11 -5.76 -4.42
CA LYS A 203 11.74 -6.62 -5.57
C LYS A 203 12.56 -7.92 -5.53
N GLY A 204 11.96 -9.02 -6.00
CA GLY A 204 12.67 -10.30 -6.20
C GLY A 204 12.16 -11.48 -5.36
N ILE A 205 11.53 -11.22 -4.21
CA ILE A 205 11.06 -12.26 -3.27
C ILE A 205 9.54 -12.49 -3.39
N GLU A 206 8.83 -11.74 -4.24
CA GLU A 206 7.36 -11.80 -4.44
C GLU A 206 6.81 -13.21 -4.73
N ARG A 207 7.66 -14.06 -5.33
CA ARG A 207 7.31 -15.43 -5.74
C ARG A 207 7.54 -16.47 -4.65
N MET A 208 8.07 -16.09 -3.50
CA MET A 208 8.40 -17.00 -2.41
C MET A 208 7.17 -17.37 -1.59
N SER A 209 7.18 -18.59 -1.05
CA SER A 209 6.13 -19.07 -0.15
C SER A 209 6.20 -18.36 1.20
N GLY A 210 5.05 -18.05 1.79
CA GLY A 210 4.99 -17.50 3.15
C GLY A 210 5.54 -18.45 4.22
N MET A 211 5.68 -19.76 3.93
CA MET A 211 6.36 -20.70 4.84
C MET A 211 7.80 -20.32 5.16
N ILE A 212 8.49 -19.58 4.30
CA ILE A 212 9.90 -19.21 4.50
C ILE A 212 10.07 -18.30 5.72
N PHE A 213 9.05 -17.51 6.07
CA PHE A 213 9.10 -16.60 7.22
C PHE A 213 8.77 -17.29 8.54
N LYS A 214 8.42 -18.59 8.55
CA LYS A 214 7.96 -19.31 9.76
C LYS A 214 8.88 -19.08 10.96
N HIS A 215 10.18 -19.33 10.80
CA HIS A 215 11.12 -19.21 11.90
C HIS A 215 11.20 -17.76 12.42
N ILE A 216 11.27 -16.78 11.52
CA ILE A 216 11.37 -15.37 11.89
C ILE A 216 10.11 -14.91 12.64
N VAL A 217 8.93 -15.26 12.13
CA VAL A 217 7.64 -14.89 12.73
C VAL A 217 7.44 -15.54 14.10
N VAL A 218 7.76 -16.83 14.22
CA VAL A 218 7.60 -17.56 15.48
C VAL A 218 8.49 -16.96 16.56
N GLU A 219 9.77 -16.71 16.27
CA GLU A 219 10.71 -16.13 17.24
C GLU A 219 10.29 -14.71 17.66
N GLN A 220 9.90 -13.87 16.69
CA GLN A 220 9.44 -12.51 16.98
C GLN A 220 8.17 -12.49 17.85
N LEU A 221 7.20 -13.36 17.55
CA LEU A 221 5.97 -13.45 18.33
C LEU A 221 6.22 -13.96 19.75
N VAL A 222 7.06 -14.98 19.90
CA VAL A 222 7.44 -15.49 21.23
C VAL A 222 8.08 -14.38 22.05
N GLN A 223 9.05 -13.65 21.48
CA GLN A 223 9.69 -12.52 22.16
C GLN A 223 8.67 -11.42 22.54
N GLN A 224 7.76 -11.08 21.65
CA GLN A 224 6.73 -10.06 21.89
C GLN A 224 5.75 -10.48 23.00
N LEU A 225 5.28 -11.73 22.98
CA LEU A 225 4.25 -12.26 23.88
C LEU A 225 4.80 -12.79 25.21
N CYS A 226 6.12 -12.85 25.38
CA CYS A 226 6.78 -13.11 26.65
C CYS A 226 6.95 -11.86 27.53
N SER A 227 6.59 -10.66 27.04
CA SER A 227 6.54 -9.45 27.87
C SER A 227 5.49 -9.58 28.98
N GLU A 228 5.81 -9.13 30.20
CA GLU A 228 4.98 -9.29 31.41
C GLU A 228 3.50 -8.91 31.19
N SER A 229 3.24 -7.76 30.58
CA SER A 229 1.88 -7.28 30.32
C SER A 229 1.10 -8.17 29.34
N LYS A 230 1.75 -8.60 28.24
CA LYS A 230 1.11 -9.46 27.23
C LYS A 230 0.94 -10.89 27.71
N LYS A 231 1.90 -11.41 28.50
CA LYS A 231 1.84 -12.75 29.08
C LYS A 231 0.58 -12.92 29.93
N LEU A 232 0.26 -11.96 30.80
CA LEU A 232 -0.95 -11.98 31.61
C LEU A 232 -2.23 -11.99 30.75
N GLN A 233 -2.28 -11.17 29.70
CA GLN A 233 -3.42 -11.13 28.77
C GLN A 233 -3.61 -12.46 28.03
N VAL A 234 -2.52 -13.05 27.53
CA VAL A 234 -2.56 -14.36 26.84
C VAL A 234 -3.05 -15.44 27.78
N LEU A 235 -2.56 -15.49 29.02
CA LEU A 235 -2.98 -16.50 30.00
C LEU A 235 -4.46 -16.35 30.38
N ALA A 236 -4.96 -15.12 30.53
CA ALA A 236 -6.38 -14.86 30.79
C ALA A 236 -7.27 -15.32 29.62
N ASN A 237 -6.99 -14.86 28.40
CA ASN A 237 -7.75 -15.27 27.21
C ASN A 237 -7.63 -16.78 26.94
N SER A 238 -6.49 -17.40 27.26
CA SER A 238 -6.30 -18.84 27.12
C SER A 238 -7.26 -19.65 28.01
N ARG A 239 -7.67 -19.13 29.18
CA ARG A 239 -8.66 -19.78 30.04
C ARG A 239 -10.04 -19.75 29.39
N GLU A 240 -10.48 -18.57 28.95
CA GLU A 240 -11.77 -18.39 28.25
C GLU A 240 -11.83 -19.21 26.96
N TYR A 241 -10.75 -19.19 26.17
CA TYR A 241 -10.66 -19.92 24.92
C TYR A 241 -10.68 -21.44 25.11
N LYS A 242 -10.07 -21.97 26.19
CA LYS A 242 -10.19 -23.40 26.54
C LYS A 242 -11.64 -23.82 26.73
N ASP A 243 -12.45 -22.99 27.37
CA ASP A 243 -13.85 -23.32 27.63
C ASP A 243 -14.69 -23.26 26.35
N LEU A 244 -14.41 -22.30 25.45
CA LEU A 244 -14.96 -22.29 24.09
C LEU A 244 -14.59 -23.55 23.30
N LEU A 245 -13.31 -23.97 23.33
CA LEU A 245 -12.86 -25.19 22.66
C LEU A 245 -13.57 -26.45 23.18
N LYS A 246 -13.82 -26.55 24.50
CA LYS A 246 -14.58 -27.65 25.09
C LYS A 246 -16.03 -27.68 24.60
N GLN A 247 -16.65 -26.51 24.39
CA GLN A 247 -18.01 -26.41 23.85
C GLN A 247 -18.08 -26.85 22.37
N TYR A 248 -17.04 -26.57 21.58
CA TYR A 248 -17.01 -26.96 20.16
C TYR A 248 -16.60 -28.44 19.94
N LEU A 249 -15.90 -29.05 20.90
CA LEU A 249 -15.37 -30.41 20.80
C LEU A 249 -16.39 -31.50 20.38
N PRO A 250 -17.64 -31.52 20.91
CA PRO A 250 -18.64 -32.53 20.56
C PRO A 250 -19.00 -32.54 19.07
N GLN A 251 -18.97 -31.38 18.42
CA GLN A 251 -19.34 -31.20 17.01
C GLN A 251 -18.11 -31.19 16.10
N HIS A 252 -16.93 -30.83 16.62
CA HIS A 252 -15.70 -30.62 15.86
C HIS A 252 -14.49 -31.29 16.52
N LYS A 253 -14.26 -32.58 16.25
CA LYS A 253 -13.11 -33.36 16.79
C LYS A 253 -11.74 -32.78 16.44
N GLU A 254 -11.65 -31.93 15.42
CA GLU A 254 -10.40 -31.29 14.98
C GLU A 254 -9.77 -30.35 16.02
N TYR A 255 -10.55 -29.88 16.99
CA TYR A 255 -10.06 -29.03 18.08
C TYR A 255 -9.42 -29.80 19.25
N SER A 256 -9.45 -31.13 19.24
CA SER A 256 -8.88 -31.97 20.33
C SER A 256 -7.39 -31.71 20.54
N HIS A 257 -6.61 -31.66 19.45
CA HIS A 257 -5.18 -31.37 19.53
C HIS A 257 -4.90 -29.93 19.95
N GLU A 258 -5.73 -28.98 19.51
CA GLU A 258 -5.59 -27.59 19.91
C GLU A 258 -5.84 -27.44 21.42
N LEU A 259 -6.89 -28.08 21.95
CA LEU A 259 -7.19 -28.08 23.39
C LEU A 259 -6.06 -28.69 24.22
N SER A 260 -5.40 -29.77 23.74
CA SER A 260 -4.25 -30.33 24.46
C SER A 260 -3.08 -29.34 24.56
N LEU A 261 -2.78 -28.61 23.48
CA LEU A 261 -1.69 -27.62 23.47
C LEU A 261 -1.96 -26.49 24.47
N TYR A 262 -3.21 -26.02 24.56
CA TYR A 262 -3.57 -25.01 25.56
C TYR A 262 -3.56 -25.57 26.98
N ASN A 263 -3.99 -26.82 27.20
CA ASN A 263 -3.97 -27.44 28.53
C ASN A 263 -2.56 -27.51 29.11
N ASP A 264 -1.57 -27.75 28.25
CA ASP A 264 -0.17 -27.78 28.65
C ASP A 264 0.34 -26.39 29.05
N LEU A 265 -0.19 -25.31 28.45
CA LEU A 265 0.26 -23.93 28.65
C LEU A 265 0.21 -23.50 30.14
N ASN A 266 1.40 -23.34 30.73
CA ASN A 266 1.61 -22.96 32.12
C ASN A 266 2.71 -21.89 32.26
N GLU A 267 2.80 -21.24 33.43
CA GLU A 267 3.77 -20.15 33.65
C GLU A 267 5.23 -20.61 33.66
N ALA A 268 5.49 -21.85 34.08
CA ALA A 268 6.84 -22.40 34.26
C ALA A 268 7.52 -22.77 32.93
N GLN A 269 6.75 -23.20 31.93
CA GLN A 269 7.22 -23.59 30.59
C GLN A 269 6.59 -22.74 29.47
N TYR A 270 6.14 -21.53 29.83
CA TYR A 270 5.35 -20.65 28.96
C TYR A 270 5.97 -20.47 27.58
N GLU A 271 7.25 -20.11 27.49
CA GLU A 271 7.91 -19.81 26.22
C GLU A 271 7.93 -21.00 25.25
N LYS A 272 8.29 -22.19 25.76
CA LYS A 272 8.35 -23.42 24.95
C LYS A 272 6.97 -23.84 24.44
N GLN A 273 5.96 -23.73 25.30
CA GLN A 273 4.59 -24.12 24.98
C GLN A 273 3.94 -23.11 24.03
N LEU A 274 4.18 -21.82 24.27
CA LEU A 274 3.78 -20.72 23.39
C LEU A 274 4.35 -20.91 21.98
N LYS A 275 5.65 -21.20 21.86
CA LYS A 275 6.29 -21.51 20.58
C LYS A 275 5.58 -22.65 19.84
N THR A 276 5.24 -23.72 20.55
CA THR A 276 4.55 -24.88 19.97
C THR A 276 3.16 -24.53 19.44
N ILE A 277 2.40 -23.70 20.18
CA ILE A 277 1.07 -23.22 19.75
C ILE A 277 1.19 -22.30 18.53
N ILE A 278 2.12 -21.34 18.54
CA ILE A 278 2.34 -20.41 17.42
C ILE A 278 2.78 -21.19 16.17
N GLU A 279 3.66 -22.17 16.29
CA GLU A 279 4.06 -23.01 15.16
C GLU A 279 2.90 -23.82 14.59
N PHE A 280 2.03 -24.36 15.44
CA PHE A 280 0.81 -25.04 15.03
C PHE A 280 -0.09 -24.09 14.23
N TYR A 281 -0.34 -22.88 14.74
CA TYR A 281 -1.15 -21.88 14.06
C TYR A 281 -0.53 -21.39 12.76
N TYR A 282 0.77 -21.10 12.74
CA TYR A 282 1.47 -20.66 11.55
C TYR A 282 1.40 -21.70 10.43
N ASN A 283 1.60 -22.99 10.76
CA ASN A 283 1.43 -24.09 9.80
C ASN A 283 -0.02 -24.21 9.28
N SER A 284 -1.00 -23.89 10.13
CA SER A 284 -2.41 -23.92 9.76
C SER A 284 -2.79 -22.76 8.82
N ILE A 285 -2.22 -21.57 9.02
CA ILE A 285 -2.54 -20.35 8.27
C ILE A 285 -1.77 -20.28 6.96
N SER A 286 -0.45 -20.47 7.01
CA SER A 286 0.45 -20.13 5.91
C SER A 286 0.16 -20.85 4.60
N ASP A 287 0.39 -20.12 3.51
CA ASP A 287 0.38 -20.63 2.15
C ASP A 287 1.55 -21.57 1.87
N ARG A 288 1.44 -22.35 0.79
CA ARG A 288 2.52 -23.17 0.23
C ARG A 288 2.81 -22.74 -1.21
N TYR A 289 2.87 -21.44 -1.46
CA TYR A 289 2.83 -20.90 -2.81
C TYR A 289 3.91 -21.48 -3.72
N VAL A 290 3.47 -21.95 -4.88
CA VAL A 290 4.35 -22.39 -5.97
C VAL A 290 3.97 -21.59 -7.22
N TYR A 291 4.84 -20.65 -7.62
CA TYR A 291 4.54 -19.68 -8.67
C TYR A 291 4.05 -20.31 -9.98
N THR A 292 4.79 -21.28 -10.53
CA THR A 292 4.46 -21.93 -11.81
C THR A 292 3.14 -22.70 -11.74
N PHE A 293 2.93 -23.44 -10.65
CA PHE A 293 1.71 -24.20 -10.42
C PHE A 293 0.49 -23.28 -10.23
N SER A 294 0.63 -22.20 -9.44
CA SER A 294 -0.44 -21.24 -9.19
C SER A 294 -0.97 -20.62 -10.49
N LEU A 295 -0.06 -20.21 -11.39
CA LEU A 295 -0.43 -19.62 -12.67
C LEU A 295 -1.14 -20.62 -13.58
N LEU A 296 -0.68 -21.87 -13.60
CA LEU A 296 -1.32 -22.92 -14.38
C LEU A 296 -2.75 -23.19 -13.88
N ILE A 297 -2.90 -23.46 -12.59
CA ILE A 297 -4.18 -23.81 -11.98
C ILE A 297 -5.17 -22.66 -12.07
N LEU A 298 -4.77 -21.43 -11.77
CA LEU A 298 -5.67 -20.28 -11.83
C LEU A 298 -6.09 -19.95 -13.27
N LYS A 299 -5.21 -20.13 -14.27
CA LYS A 299 -5.58 -20.00 -15.69
C LYS A 299 -6.55 -21.09 -16.13
N LEU A 300 -6.32 -22.34 -15.73
CA LEU A 300 -7.23 -23.45 -15.99
C LEU A 300 -8.58 -23.23 -15.32
N ALA A 301 -8.58 -22.76 -14.07
CA ALA A 301 -9.80 -22.40 -13.36
C ALA A 301 -10.56 -21.32 -14.12
N ARG A 302 -9.90 -20.22 -14.52
CA ARG A 302 -10.54 -19.15 -15.31
C ARG A 302 -11.10 -19.66 -16.65
N MET A 303 -10.38 -20.55 -17.34
CA MET A 303 -10.86 -21.19 -18.57
C MET A 303 -12.08 -22.07 -18.30
N PHE A 304 -12.06 -22.85 -17.22
CA PHE A 304 -13.18 -23.68 -16.80
C PHE A 304 -14.41 -22.83 -16.42
N PHE A 305 -14.22 -21.68 -15.75
CA PHE A 305 -15.29 -20.70 -15.51
C PHE A 305 -15.95 -20.25 -16.82
N TYR A 306 -15.15 -19.99 -17.85
CA TYR A 306 -15.66 -19.59 -19.16
C TYR A 306 -16.44 -20.74 -19.84
N LEU A 307 -15.89 -21.96 -19.85
CA LEU A 307 -16.51 -23.15 -20.46
C LEU A 307 -17.78 -23.61 -19.74
N TYR A 308 -17.76 -23.67 -18.40
CA TYR A 308 -18.93 -24.04 -17.62
C TYR A 308 -20.04 -22.99 -17.76
N GLY A 309 -19.66 -21.72 -17.86
CA GLY A 309 -20.57 -20.62 -18.12
C GLY A 309 -21.28 -20.70 -19.49
N LEU A 310 -20.68 -21.34 -20.51
CA LEU A 310 -21.30 -21.58 -21.82
C LEU A 310 -22.44 -22.61 -21.72
N LEU A 311 -22.29 -23.63 -20.88
CA LEU A 311 -23.25 -24.74 -20.74
C LEU A 311 -24.56 -24.32 -20.04
N TYR A 312 -24.57 -23.18 -19.35
CA TYR A 312 -25.72 -22.72 -18.53
C TYR A 312 -26.42 -21.47 -19.11
N ARG A 313 -26.19 -21.13 -20.38
CA ARG A 313 -26.76 -19.94 -21.03
C ARG A 313 -28.22 -20.14 -21.43
N ARG A 314 -29.05 -19.12 -21.24
CA ARG A 314 -30.45 -19.08 -21.70
C ARG A 314 -30.67 -18.12 -22.87
N ARG A 315 -29.77 -17.15 -23.11
CA ARG A 315 -29.89 -16.15 -24.20
C ARG A 315 -28.58 -15.91 -24.98
N ILE A 316 -28.72 -15.39 -26.20
CA ILE A 316 -27.61 -15.04 -27.11
C ILE A 316 -26.80 -13.84 -26.59
N THR A 317 -27.41 -12.85 -25.93
CA THR A 317 -26.69 -11.68 -25.37
C THR A 317 -25.71 -12.04 -24.26
N GLU A 318 -25.97 -13.13 -23.52
CA GLU A 318 -25.05 -13.69 -22.53
C GLU A 318 -23.77 -14.25 -23.18
N PHE A 319 -23.71 -14.35 -24.53
CA PHE A 319 -22.53 -14.84 -25.23
C PHE A 319 -21.29 -13.97 -25.10
N PHE A 320 -21.50 -12.66 -25.09
CA PHE A 320 -20.44 -11.66 -25.10
C PHE A 320 -20.12 -11.09 -23.71
N GLU A 321 -20.85 -11.47 -22.66
CA GLU A 321 -20.59 -11.00 -21.29
C GLU A 321 -19.37 -11.66 -20.66
N GLU A 322 -18.40 -10.84 -20.21
CA GLU A 322 -17.25 -11.30 -19.42
C GLU A 322 -17.72 -11.77 -18.03
N ARG A 323 -17.64 -13.09 -17.77
CA ARG A 323 -18.07 -13.70 -16.49
C ARG A 323 -17.35 -13.15 -15.26
N ILE A 324 -16.07 -12.79 -15.39
CA ILE A 324 -15.28 -12.13 -14.34
C ILE A 324 -14.73 -10.84 -14.93
N GLY A 325 -15.50 -9.76 -14.78
CA GLY A 325 -15.13 -8.43 -15.24
C GLY A 325 -14.21 -7.74 -14.24
N LEU A 326 -13.22 -7.01 -14.73
CA LEU A 326 -12.39 -6.13 -13.91
C LEU A 326 -12.59 -4.67 -14.33
N THR A 327 -12.89 -3.81 -13.36
CA THR A 327 -13.13 -2.38 -13.54
C THR A 327 -12.35 -1.55 -12.53
N GLY A 328 -12.32 -0.23 -12.72
CA GLY A 328 -11.62 0.72 -11.84
C GLY A 328 -10.28 1.21 -12.40
N ASP A 329 -9.43 1.76 -11.54
CA ASP A 329 -8.21 2.48 -11.95
C ASP A 329 -7.00 1.54 -12.10
N ILE A 330 -7.11 0.59 -13.03
CA ILE A 330 -6.09 -0.44 -13.26
C ILE A 330 -4.78 0.17 -13.79
N LYS A 331 -4.85 1.27 -14.54
CA LYS A 331 -3.65 1.98 -15.03
C LYS A 331 -2.88 2.55 -13.85
N TYR A 332 -3.55 3.18 -12.90
CA TYR A 332 -2.90 3.68 -11.70
C TYR A 332 -2.42 2.54 -10.78
N LEU A 333 -3.19 1.46 -10.61
CA LEU A 333 -2.72 0.28 -9.88
C LEU A 333 -1.39 -0.22 -10.43
N LYS A 334 -1.26 -0.38 -11.76
CA LYS A 334 0.01 -0.80 -12.38
C LYS A 334 1.18 0.13 -12.05
N LYS A 335 0.94 1.44 -11.98
CA LYS A 335 1.97 2.41 -11.57
C LYS A 335 2.32 2.28 -10.09
N THR A 336 1.31 2.16 -9.22
CA THR A 336 1.51 2.05 -7.77
C THR A 336 2.26 0.78 -7.38
N VAL A 337 1.94 -0.35 -7.99
CA VAL A 337 2.60 -1.64 -7.74
C VAL A 337 4.11 -1.59 -8.06
N MET A 338 4.55 -0.66 -8.92
CA MET A 338 5.97 -0.51 -9.25
C MET A 338 6.77 0.21 -8.15
N THR A 339 6.09 1.04 -7.33
CA THR A 339 6.70 1.91 -6.33
C THR A 339 6.36 1.50 -4.89
N ALA A 340 5.21 0.86 -4.66
CA ALA A 340 4.65 0.54 -3.35
C ALA A 340 4.18 -0.91 -3.26
N ASN A 341 4.23 -1.48 -2.04
CA ASN A 341 3.70 -2.80 -1.70
C ASN A 341 2.17 -2.75 -1.61
N PRO A 342 1.44 -3.37 -2.55
CA PRO A 342 -0.01 -3.30 -2.56
C PRO A 342 -0.61 -4.30 -1.54
N VAL A 343 -1.53 -3.80 -0.72
CA VAL A 343 -2.37 -4.61 0.17
C VAL A 343 -3.81 -4.38 -0.22
N TYR A 344 -4.49 -5.43 -0.68
CA TYR A 344 -5.85 -5.36 -1.17
C TYR A 344 -6.82 -5.64 -0.02
N PHE A 345 -7.82 -4.78 0.14
CA PHE A 345 -8.90 -4.93 1.13
C PHE A 345 -10.21 -5.21 0.40
N CYS A 346 -10.55 -6.49 0.35
CA CYS A 346 -11.77 -6.99 -0.25
C CYS A 346 -12.93 -6.87 0.74
N ASN A 347 -13.97 -6.17 0.31
CA ASN A 347 -15.22 -6.15 1.01
C ASN A 347 -16.10 -7.31 0.51
N ALA A 348 -15.95 -8.48 1.12
CA ALA A 348 -16.61 -9.70 0.68
C ALA A 348 -17.98 -9.86 1.34
N LYS A 349 -18.96 -10.31 0.56
CA LYS A 349 -20.23 -10.82 1.10
C LYS A 349 -20.25 -12.33 1.09
N ASP A 350 -19.62 -12.94 0.09
CA ASP A 350 -19.53 -14.38 -0.01
C ASP A 350 -18.13 -14.86 0.37
N GLN A 351 -18.03 -16.06 0.95
CA GLN A 351 -16.76 -16.58 1.46
C GLN A 351 -15.73 -16.76 0.34
N ALA A 352 -16.19 -16.97 -0.90
CA ALA A 352 -15.35 -17.22 -2.08
C ALA A 352 -14.92 -15.94 -2.83
N ASP A 353 -15.30 -14.76 -2.36
CA ASP A 353 -15.09 -13.48 -3.04
C ASP A 353 -13.63 -13.16 -3.33
N SER A 354 -12.75 -13.49 -2.38
CA SER A 354 -11.30 -13.36 -2.54
C SER A 354 -10.76 -14.09 -3.78
N LEU A 355 -11.35 -15.24 -4.15
CA LEU A 355 -10.95 -16.01 -5.32
C LEU A 355 -11.24 -15.26 -6.62
N PHE A 356 -12.39 -14.57 -6.71
CA PHE A 356 -12.76 -13.80 -7.89
C PHE A 356 -11.80 -12.63 -8.14
N VAL A 357 -11.29 -12.00 -7.08
CA VAL A 357 -10.26 -10.94 -7.20
C VAL A 357 -8.99 -11.49 -7.84
N VAL A 358 -8.50 -12.64 -7.36
CA VAL A 358 -7.30 -13.29 -7.89
C VAL A 358 -7.48 -13.71 -9.36
N LEU A 359 -8.64 -14.29 -9.69
CA LEU A 359 -8.99 -14.69 -11.06
C LEU A 359 -9.19 -13.49 -11.99
N ALA A 360 -9.55 -12.31 -11.47
CA ALA A 360 -9.62 -11.08 -12.24
C ALA A 360 -8.21 -10.52 -12.52
N LEU A 361 -7.33 -10.54 -11.51
CA LEU A 361 -5.96 -10.01 -11.60
C LEU A 361 -5.03 -10.83 -12.50
N ILE A 362 -5.24 -12.15 -12.61
CA ILE A 362 -4.36 -13.04 -13.40
C ILE A 362 -4.29 -12.68 -14.90
N LYS A 363 -5.24 -11.89 -15.40
CA LYS A 363 -5.22 -11.35 -16.77
C LYS A 363 -4.01 -10.42 -17.01
N PHE A 364 -3.44 -9.85 -15.95
CA PHE A 364 -2.39 -8.84 -16.03
C PHE A 364 -1.05 -9.37 -15.53
N ILE A 365 -0.14 -9.67 -16.46
CA ILE A 365 1.22 -10.13 -16.15
C ILE A 365 2.00 -9.10 -15.30
N SER A 366 1.69 -7.81 -15.46
CA SER A 366 2.37 -6.71 -14.77
C SER A 366 1.95 -6.53 -13.30
N ILE A 367 0.92 -7.23 -12.84
CA ILE A 367 0.42 -7.12 -11.45
C ILE A 367 0.77 -8.43 -10.74
N PRO A 368 1.60 -8.38 -9.67
CA PRO A 368 1.91 -9.57 -8.89
C PRO A 368 0.65 -10.08 -8.20
N LEU A 369 0.43 -11.40 -8.26
CA LEU A 369 -0.73 -12.02 -7.65
C LEU A 369 -0.62 -11.98 -6.13
N PRO A 370 -1.67 -11.53 -5.41
CA PRO A 370 -1.65 -11.50 -3.97
C PRO A 370 -1.80 -12.88 -3.35
N ARG A 371 -1.22 -13.05 -2.16
CA ARG A 371 -1.64 -14.10 -1.22
C ARG A 371 -3.04 -13.76 -0.76
N PHE A 372 -3.98 -14.71 -0.86
CA PHE A 372 -5.39 -14.40 -0.68
C PHE A 372 -6.01 -15.15 0.47
N TYR A 373 -6.93 -14.47 1.16
CA TYR A 373 -7.75 -15.03 2.21
C TYR A 373 -8.59 -16.21 1.70
N VAL A 374 -8.58 -17.34 2.41
CA VAL A 374 -9.48 -18.47 2.14
C VAL A 374 -10.17 -18.86 3.44
N ASP A 375 -11.50 -18.73 3.51
CA ASP A 375 -12.27 -19.20 4.66
C ASP A 375 -12.22 -20.73 4.74
N SER A 376 -11.88 -21.26 5.90
CA SER A 376 -11.86 -22.72 6.14
C SER A 376 -13.21 -23.40 5.96
N ARG A 377 -14.33 -22.70 6.18
CA ARG A 377 -15.71 -23.22 6.09
C ARG A 377 -16.13 -23.52 4.66
N LEU A 378 -15.55 -22.82 3.69
CA LEU A 378 -15.79 -23.08 2.27
C LEU A 378 -15.50 -24.54 1.91
N MET A 379 -14.45 -25.12 2.48
CA MET A 379 -13.81 -26.31 1.91
C MET A 379 -13.65 -27.42 2.95
N LYS A 380 -14.59 -28.38 2.98
CA LYS A 380 -14.41 -29.63 3.77
C LYS A 380 -13.38 -30.59 3.15
N ASN A 381 -13.06 -30.44 1.86
CA ASN A 381 -12.12 -31.33 1.15
C ASN A 381 -10.66 -30.90 1.35
N LYS A 382 -9.87 -31.77 2.01
CA LYS A 382 -8.43 -31.57 2.26
C LYS A 382 -7.61 -31.37 0.98
N LEU A 383 -7.99 -32.02 -0.13
CA LEU A 383 -7.27 -31.89 -1.39
C LEU A 383 -7.43 -30.50 -2.00
N LEU A 384 -8.64 -29.95 -1.92
CA LEU A 384 -8.92 -28.61 -2.44
C LEU A 384 -8.26 -27.52 -1.57
N GLN A 385 -8.26 -27.69 -0.24
CA GLN A 385 -7.48 -26.84 0.67
C GLN A 385 -5.99 -26.84 0.31
N PHE A 386 -5.42 -28.01 0.01
CA PHE A 386 -4.02 -28.12 -0.42
C PHE A 386 -3.75 -27.38 -1.74
N LEU A 387 -4.64 -27.53 -2.73
CA LEU A 387 -4.53 -26.81 -4.01
C LEU A 387 -4.57 -25.29 -3.84
N PHE A 388 -5.46 -24.78 -2.97
CA PHE A 388 -5.52 -23.35 -2.66
C PHE A 388 -4.25 -22.84 -2.01
N ARG A 389 -3.69 -23.60 -1.05
CA ARG A 389 -2.38 -23.26 -0.44
C ARG A 389 -1.27 -23.17 -1.48
N LEU A 390 -1.22 -24.08 -2.45
CA LEU A 390 -0.25 -24.03 -3.55
C LEU A 390 -0.46 -22.81 -4.46
N CYS A 391 -1.71 -22.34 -4.59
CA CYS A 391 -2.04 -21.14 -5.35
C CYS A 391 -1.78 -19.83 -4.60
N GLY A 392 -1.41 -19.90 -3.31
CA GLY A 392 -1.14 -18.72 -2.47
C GLY A 392 -2.29 -18.33 -1.56
N GLY A 393 -3.29 -19.21 -1.40
CA GLY A 393 -4.37 -19.04 -0.44
C GLY A 393 -3.89 -19.37 0.97
N TYR A 394 -3.97 -18.40 1.88
CA TYR A 394 -3.76 -18.66 3.31
C TYR A 394 -5.11 -18.95 3.96
N ILE A 395 -5.15 -19.97 4.82
CA ILE A 395 -6.40 -20.50 5.36
C ILE A 395 -6.72 -19.81 6.67
N VAL A 396 -7.90 -19.19 6.75
CA VAL A 396 -8.37 -18.53 7.96
C VAL A 396 -9.55 -19.32 8.56
N HIS A 397 -9.40 -19.61 9.84
CA HIS A 397 -10.43 -20.24 10.65
C HIS A 397 -11.09 -19.16 11.51
N THR A 398 -12.25 -18.65 11.07
CA THR A 398 -12.97 -17.58 11.77
C THR A 398 -13.33 -17.96 13.20
N THR A 399 -13.61 -19.24 13.47
CA THR A 399 -13.83 -19.77 14.82
C THR A 399 -12.60 -19.65 15.74
N ARG A 400 -11.38 -19.73 15.19
CA ARG A 400 -10.13 -19.58 15.95
C ARG A 400 -9.77 -18.11 16.21
N CYS A 401 -10.42 -17.16 15.54
CA CYS A 401 -10.19 -15.73 15.74
C CYS A 401 -10.50 -15.26 17.17
N ALA A 402 -11.23 -16.03 17.98
CA ALA A 402 -11.41 -15.74 19.42
C ALA A 402 -10.09 -15.83 20.23
N SER A 403 -9.11 -16.62 19.76
CA SER A 403 -7.78 -16.72 20.38
C SER A 403 -6.90 -15.53 20.02
N ILE A 404 -6.33 -14.86 21.03
CA ILE A 404 -5.31 -13.82 20.85
C ILE A 404 -4.10 -14.38 20.08
N LEU A 405 -3.64 -15.59 20.42
CA LEU A 405 -2.48 -16.22 19.78
C LEU A 405 -2.73 -16.46 18.29
N TYR A 406 -3.94 -16.88 17.91
CA TYR A 406 -4.29 -17.08 16.51
C TYR A 406 -4.33 -15.74 15.74
N ARG A 407 -4.97 -14.70 16.31
CA ARG A 407 -5.04 -13.37 15.68
C ARG A 407 -3.67 -12.75 15.47
N GLU A 408 -2.81 -12.78 16.48
CA GLU A 408 -1.43 -12.27 16.41
C GLU A 408 -0.61 -13.06 15.37
N THR A 409 -0.77 -14.39 15.31
CA THR A 409 -0.08 -15.21 14.31
C THR A 409 -0.53 -14.87 12.88
N LEU A 410 -1.84 -14.68 12.66
CA LEU A 410 -2.40 -14.28 11.37
C LEU A 410 -1.90 -12.90 10.94
N LEU A 411 -1.92 -11.93 11.87
CA LEU A 411 -1.43 -10.58 11.63
C LEU A 411 0.05 -10.58 11.23
N GLN A 412 0.91 -11.23 12.01
CA GLN A 412 2.36 -11.25 11.73
C GLN A 412 2.71 -11.99 10.44
N TYR A 413 1.98 -13.05 10.09
CA TYR A 413 2.12 -13.69 8.78
C TYR A 413 1.86 -12.69 7.64
N MET A 414 0.74 -11.95 7.69
CA MET A 414 0.41 -10.96 6.66
C MET A 414 1.43 -9.81 6.62
N LEU A 415 1.81 -9.25 7.77
CA LEU A 415 2.79 -8.17 7.85
C LEU A 415 4.17 -8.61 7.32
N SER A 416 4.60 -9.84 7.61
CA SER A 416 5.87 -10.38 7.11
C SER A 416 5.87 -10.54 5.60
N CYS A 417 4.73 -10.96 5.01
CA CYS A 417 4.57 -10.96 3.56
C CYS A 417 4.74 -9.56 2.98
N VAL A 418 4.07 -8.55 3.55
CA VAL A 418 4.15 -7.16 3.07
C VAL A 418 5.55 -6.57 3.26
N GLU A 419 6.22 -6.83 4.37
CA GLU A 419 7.60 -6.39 4.68
C GLU A 419 8.61 -6.87 3.63
N HIS A 420 8.36 -8.03 3.03
CA HIS A 420 9.20 -8.62 1.98
C HIS A 420 8.66 -8.38 0.56
N GLY A 421 7.66 -7.51 0.44
CA GLY A 421 7.08 -7.09 -0.83
C GLY A 421 6.18 -8.12 -1.49
N ILE A 422 5.66 -9.11 -0.77
CA ILE A 422 4.64 -10.05 -1.26
C ILE A 422 3.27 -9.37 -1.06
N PRO A 423 2.48 -9.15 -2.15
CA PRO A 423 1.14 -8.60 -2.03
C PRO A 423 0.22 -9.51 -1.23
N VAL A 424 -0.68 -8.91 -0.45
CA VAL A 424 -1.68 -9.62 0.35
C VAL A 424 -3.07 -9.10 0.02
N LEU A 425 -4.04 -10.02 -0.07
CA LEU A 425 -5.46 -9.75 -0.23
C LEU A 425 -6.17 -10.21 1.03
N TYR A 426 -6.51 -9.23 1.87
CA TYR A 426 -7.36 -9.40 3.03
C TYR A 426 -8.83 -9.29 2.62
N SER A 427 -9.69 -10.07 3.28
CA SER A 427 -11.13 -10.08 3.04
C SER A 427 -11.86 -9.93 4.36
N ASN A 428 -12.79 -8.98 4.42
CA ASN A 428 -13.73 -8.83 5.53
C ASN A 428 -15.10 -9.38 5.10
N SER A 429 -15.83 -10.08 5.97
CA SER A 429 -17.17 -10.59 5.67
C SER A 429 -18.22 -9.57 6.11
N MET A 430 -19.00 -9.06 5.17
CA MET A 430 -20.09 -8.11 5.46
C MET A 430 -21.24 -8.72 6.27
N ASP A 431 -21.39 -10.04 6.25
CA ASP A 431 -22.51 -10.74 6.88
C ASP A 431 -22.34 -10.93 8.39
N ASN A 432 -21.24 -10.45 8.99
CA ASN A 432 -21.09 -10.40 10.44
C ASN A 432 -20.58 -9.03 10.88
N GLU A 433 -21.48 -8.22 11.45
CA GLU A 433 -21.10 -7.23 12.47
C GLU A 433 -20.59 -7.92 13.75
N SER A 434 -19.81 -9.00 13.63
CA SER A 434 -19.08 -9.52 14.78
C SER A 434 -18.02 -8.48 15.12
N GLN A 435 -17.99 -8.04 16.39
CA GLN A 435 -16.96 -7.13 16.87
C GLN A 435 -15.56 -7.63 16.51
N ASP A 436 -15.37 -8.95 16.43
CA ASP A 436 -14.10 -9.61 16.11
C ASP A 436 -13.57 -9.36 14.69
N GLU A 437 -14.42 -9.33 13.65
CA GLU A 437 -13.92 -9.11 12.26
C GLU A 437 -13.49 -7.65 12.05
N LEU A 438 -14.22 -6.70 12.63
CA LEU A 438 -13.85 -5.28 12.62
C LEU A 438 -12.51 -5.06 13.36
N VAL A 439 -12.33 -5.74 14.49
CA VAL A 439 -11.08 -5.70 15.27
C VAL A 439 -9.90 -6.21 14.44
N ILE A 440 -10.07 -7.28 13.66
CA ILE A 440 -8.98 -7.81 12.81
C ILE A 440 -8.60 -6.80 11.72
N GLN A 441 -9.58 -6.21 11.01
CA GLN A 441 -9.29 -5.22 9.98
C GLN A 441 -8.50 -4.03 10.55
N ASP A 442 -8.89 -3.56 11.73
CA ASP A 442 -8.21 -2.47 12.42
C ASP A 442 -6.79 -2.85 12.83
N MET A 443 -6.60 -4.06 13.39
CA MET A 443 -5.28 -4.60 13.70
C MET A 443 -4.36 -4.69 12.47
N VAL A 444 -4.91 -5.08 11.31
CA VAL A 444 -4.15 -5.13 10.06
C VAL A 444 -3.71 -3.72 9.65
N ILE A 445 -4.61 -2.74 9.66
CA ILE A 445 -4.30 -1.36 9.25
C ILE A 445 -3.27 -0.74 10.19
N GLU A 446 -3.43 -0.90 11.50
CA GLU A 446 -2.46 -0.46 12.51
C GLU A 446 -1.10 -1.11 12.30
N GLY A 447 -1.07 -2.43 12.06
CA GLY A 447 0.14 -3.17 11.75
C GLY A 447 0.85 -2.67 10.48
N LEU A 448 0.11 -2.35 9.43
CA LEU A 448 0.67 -1.79 8.19
C LEU A 448 1.26 -0.38 8.42
N CYS A 449 0.60 0.44 9.23
CA CYS A 449 1.08 1.77 9.59
C CYS A 449 2.37 1.70 10.42
N ALA A 450 2.44 0.79 11.39
CA ALA A 450 3.66 0.51 12.14
C ALA A 450 4.78 -0.03 11.23
N LEU A 451 4.43 -0.88 10.26
CA LEU A 451 5.39 -1.42 9.29
C LEU A 451 5.98 -0.33 8.39
N LEU A 452 5.16 0.65 7.94
CA LEU A 452 5.65 1.83 7.22
C LEU A 452 6.65 2.62 8.07
N GLN A 453 6.34 2.85 9.35
CA GLN A 453 7.23 3.58 10.26
C GLN A 453 8.56 2.84 10.48
N LYS A 454 8.52 1.50 10.57
CA LYS A 454 9.71 0.66 10.79
C LYS A 454 10.59 0.54 9.55
N THR A 455 9.99 0.23 8.40
CA THR A 455 10.73 -0.14 7.18
C THR A 455 10.99 1.03 6.26
N THR A 456 10.19 2.10 6.39
CA THR A 456 10.10 3.22 5.45
C THR A 456 9.74 2.78 4.02
N GLU A 457 9.28 1.55 3.78
CA GLU A 457 8.85 1.11 2.44
C GLU A 457 7.40 1.53 2.15
N GLU A 458 7.11 1.98 0.92
CA GLU A 458 5.77 2.46 0.60
C GLU A 458 4.77 1.32 0.60
N ILE A 459 3.65 1.51 1.31
CA ILE A 459 2.55 0.56 1.36
C ILE A 459 1.32 1.23 0.75
N ALA A 460 0.67 0.53 -0.17
CA ALA A 460 -0.53 1.01 -0.86
C ALA A 460 -1.73 0.15 -0.49
N VAL A 461 -2.62 0.70 0.33
CA VAL A 461 -3.91 0.09 0.67
C VAL A 461 -4.86 0.26 -0.51
N THR A 462 -5.30 -0.85 -1.08
CA THR A 462 -6.12 -0.89 -2.31
C THR A 462 -7.51 -1.44 -1.98
N PRO A 463 -8.55 -0.60 -1.91
CA PRO A 463 -9.92 -1.07 -1.73
C PRO A 463 -10.37 -1.89 -2.95
N VAL A 464 -11.05 -3.01 -2.68
CA VAL A 464 -11.62 -3.88 -3.73
C VAL A 464 -13.08 -4.14 -3.41
N GLY A 465 -13.94 -3.79 -4.35
CA GLY A 465 -15.39 -4.07 -4.32
C GLY A 465 -15.73 -5.22 -5.26
N ILE A 466 -16.68 -6.06 -4.84
CA ILE A 466 -17.18 -7.18 -5.65
C ILE A 466 -18.70 -7.07 -5.71
N GLY A 467 -19.26 -7.32 -6.89
CA GLY A 467 -20.70 -7.45 -7.09
C GLY A 467 -21.01 -8.71 -7.89
N HIS A 468 -22.08 -9.41 -7.50
CA HIS A 468 -22.60 -10.58 -8.22
C HIS A 468 -23.90 -10.24 -8.95
N LYS A 469 -23.94 -10.53 -10.25
CA LYS A 469 -25.13 -10.25 -11.07
C LYS A 469 -26.34 -11.07 -10.64
N TYR A 470 -26.14 -12.29 -10.11
CA TYR A 470 -27.23 -13.19 -9.74
C TYR A 470 -27.23 -13.46 -8.25
N TYR A 471 -28.43 -13.58 -7.67
CA TYR A 471 -28.60 -14.09 -6.31
C TYR A 471 -28.41 -15.61 -6.34
N ASN A 472 -27.36 -16.08 -5.68
CA ASN A 472 -27.21 -17.48 -5.34
C ASN A 472 -27.41 -17.59 -3.82
N PRO A 473 -28.50 -18.22 -3.35
CA PRO A 473 -28.68 -18.42 -1.92
C PRO A 473 -27.48 -19.21 -1.38
N VAL A 474 -26.90 -18.71 -0.28
CA VAL A 474 -25.81 -19.36 0.44
C VAL A 474 -26.36 -20.62 1.10
N THR A 475 -26.54 -21.69 0.32
CA THR A 475 -26.80 -23.01 0.90
C THR A 475 -25.47 -23.58 1.33
N HIS A 476 -25.16 -23.55 2.62
CA HIS A 476 -24.03 -24.29 3.16
C HIS A 476 -24.28 -25.81 3.07
N PRO A 477 -23.35 -26.61 2.54
CA PRO A 477 -22.11 -26.24 1.85
C PRO A 477 -22.38 -25.83 0.39
N VAL A 478 -21.79 -24.72 -0.04
CA VAL A 478 -21.84 -24.31 -1.45
C VAL A 478 -21.04 -25.34 -2.23
N SER A 479 -21.69 -26.09 -3.13
CA SER A 479 -20.95 -26.91 -4.09
C SER A 479 -19.99 -25.99 -4.82
N PHE A 480 -18.68 -26.26 -4.75
CA PHE A 480 -17.65 -25.42 -5.40
C PHE A 480 -18.02 -25.10 -6.84
N LEU A 481 -18.64 -26.06 -7.56
CA LEU A 481 -19.13 -25.91 -8.93
C LEU A 481 -20.27 -24.88 -9.10
N LYS A 482 -21.09 -24.63 -8.07
CA LYS A 482 -22.13 -23.58 -8.11
C LYS A 482 -21.56 -22.17 -8.10
N LEU A 483 -20.36 -21.95 -7.53
CA LEU A 483 -19.65 -20.66 -7.60
C LEU A 483 -19.38 -20.22 -9.05
N PHE A 484 -19.23 -21.20 -9.95
CA PHE A 484 -18.96 -20.96 -11.38
C PHE A 484 -20.17 -20.46 -12.17
N ARG A 485 -21.35 -20.33 -11.55
CA ARG A 485 -22.57 -19.82 -12.19
C ARG A 485 -22.67 -18.30 -12.19
N ASN A 486 -22.01 -17.61 -11.25
CA ASN A 486 -22.15 -16.17 -11.11
C ASN A 486 -21.37 -15.39 -12.17
N VAL A 487 -21.97 -14.30 -12.65
CA VAL A 487 -21.24 -13.22 -13.32
C VAL A 487 -20.82 -12.25 -12.23
N THR A 488 -19.51 -12.07 -12.07
CA THR A 488 -18.90 -11.31 -10.99
C THR A 488 -18.15 -10.12 -11.57
N LYS A 489 -18.41 -8.94 -11.02
CA LYS A 489 -17.70 -7.71 -11.38
C LYS A 489 -16.81 -7.31 -10.21
N VAL A 490 -15.51 -7.28 -10.45
CA VAL A 490 -14.50 -6.83 -9.49
C VAL A 490 -14.15 -5.39 -9.84
N HIS A 491 -14.23 -4.49 -8.87
CA HIS A 491 -13.80 -3.10 -9.00
C HIS A 491 -12.62 -2.85 -8.09
N ILE A 492 -11.51 -2.41 -8.68
CA ILE A 492 -10.32 -2.00 -7.95
C ILE A 492 -10.30 -0.48 -7.88
N SER A 493 -10.54 0.03 -6.68
CA SER A 493 -10.43 1.45 -6.38
C SER A 493 -9.01 1.96 -6.54
N ARG A 494 -8.86 3.27 -6.69
CA ARG A 494 -7.55 3.91 -6.67
C ARG A 494 -6.82 3.62 -5.34
N PRO A 495 -5.63 2.98 -5.36
CA PRO A 495 -4.83 2.73 -4.17
C PRO A 495 -4.55 3.99 -3.35
N ILE A 496 -4.52 3.82 -2.04
CA ILE A 496 -4.21 4.82 -1.03
C ILE A 496 -2.80 4.52 -0.51
N THR A 497 -1.84 5.40 -0.79
CA THR A 497 -0.48 5.27 -0.26
C THR A 497 -0.45 5.74 1.19
N LEU A 498 0.05 4.92 2.11
CA LEU A 498 0.06 5.25 3.54
C LEU A 498 0.93 6.47 3.85
N SER A 499 1.95 6.75 3.04
CA SER A 499 2.75 7.98 3.16
C SER A 499 1.94 9.26 3.07
N HIS A 500 0.77 9.23 2.43
CA HIS A 500 -0.12 10.38 2.34
C HIS A 500 -0.59 10.88 3.72
N PHE A 501 -0.75 9.96 4.66
CA PHE A 501 -1.19 10.24 6.03
C PHE A 501 -0.03 10.24 7.03
N SER A 502 1.22 10.06 6.58
CA SER A 502 2.38 9.95 7.49
C SER A 502 2.59 11.18 8.39
N ALA A 503 2.07 12.35 7.98
CA ALA A 503 2.06 13.58 8.77
C ALA A 503 1.11 13.54 9.98
N SER A 504 0.06 12.71 9.91
CA SER A 504 -0.99 12.67 10.90
C SER A 504 -0.51 12.02 12.19
N PRO A 505 -0.79 12.60 13.37
CA PRO A 505 -0.58 11.89 14.64
C PRO A 505 -1.46 10.63 14.75
N THR A 506 -2.52 10.54 13.94
CA THR A 506 -3.50 9.44 13.91
C THR A 506 -3.49 8.75 12.53
N LEU A 507 -2.31 8.42 12.03
CA LEU A 507 -2.09 7.74 10.73
C LEU A 507 -3.04 6.55 10.49
N ALA A 508 -3.21 5.68 11.49
CA ALA A 508 -4.08 4.52 11.39
C ALA A 508 -5.56 4.91 11.22
N GLU A 509 -6.07 5.84 12.04
CA GLU A 509 -7.47 6.28 11.98
C GLU A 509 -7.81 6.98 10.67
N ASP A 510 -6.93 7.84 10.17
CA ASP A 510 -7.14 8.52 8.88
C ASP A 510 -7.16 7.51 7.73
N THR A 511 -6.30 6.48 7.80
CA THR A 511 -6.28 5.37 6.84
C THR A 511 -7.57 4.56 6.90
N LYS A 512 -8.05 4.21 8.11
CA LYS A 512 -9.33 3.50 8.33
C LYS A 512 -10.50 4.30 7.74
N MET A 513 -10.58 5.59 8.05
CA MET A 513 -11.62 6.48 7.57
C MET A 513 -11.61 6.55 6.03
N MET A 514 -10.45 6.78 5.42
CA MET A 514 -10.32 6.87 3.97
C MET A 514 -10.67 5.54 3.28
N LEU A 515 -10.23 4.40 3.82
CA LEU A 515 -10.57 3.09 3.30
C LEU A 515 -12.08 2.85 3.34
N LYS A 516 -12.74 3.17 4.46
CA LYS A 516 -14.20 3.04 4.62
C LYS A 516 -14.98 3.94 3.65
N VAL A 517 -14.52 5.18 3.45
CA VAL A 517 -15.12 6.11 2.48
C VAL A 517 -15.01 5.54 1.07
N LYS A 518 -13.81 5.10 0.64
CA LYS A 518 -13.63 4.52 -0.70
C LYS A 518 -14.43 3.24 -0.91
N GLN A 519 -14.45 2.35 0.07
CA GLN A 519 -15.24 1.11 -0.01
C GLN A 519 -16.74 1.37 -0.16
N ARG A 520 -17.27 2.52 0.29
CA ARG A 520 -18.68 2.90 0.10
C ARG A 520 -18.98 3.49 -1.28
N HIS A 521 -18.06 4.28 -1.83
CA HIS A 521 -18.29 5.01 -3.09
C HIS A 521 -17.91 4.20 -4.34
N ASP A 522 -16.92 3.30 -4.23
CA ASP A 522 -16.31 2.63 -5.39
C ASP A 522 -16.83 1.17 -5.58
N ILE A 523 -18.07 0.86 -5.20
CA ILE A 523 -18.65 -0.49 -5.41
C ILE A 523 -19.18 -0.59 -6.85
N PRO A 524 -18.89 -1.68 -7.58
CA PRO A 524 -19.51 -1.92 -8.89
C PRO A 524 -20.95 -2.37 -8.69
N ILE A 525 -21.86 -1.41 -8.67
CA ILE A 525 -23.28 -1.66 -8.44
C ILE A 525 -23.95 -2.00 -9.79
N TYR A 526 -24.74 -3.08 -9.82
CA TYR A 526 -25.56 -3.40 -10.99
C TYR A 526 -26.86 -2.59 -10.99
N PRO A 527 -27.43 -2.24 -12.16
CA PRO A 527 -28.71 -1.53 -12.27
C PRO A 527 -29.83 -2.08 -11.37
N HIS A 528 -29.99 -3.40 -11.34
CA HIS A 528 -31.04 -4.06 -10.55
C HIS A 528 -30.86 -3.91 -9.03
N TYR A 529 -29.65 -3.60 -8.52
CA TYR A 529 -29.43 -3.36 -7.09
C TYR A 529 -30.16 -2.10 -6.62
N PHE A 530 -30.16 -1.04 -7.44
CA PHE A 530 -30.87 0.21 -7.12
C PHE A 530 -32.38 -0.01 -7.04
N VAL A 531 -32.94 -0.71 -8.05
CA VAL A 531 -34.36 -1.03 -8.08
C VAL A 531 -34.75 -1.94 -6.91
N ALA A 532 -33.94 -2.97 -6.62
CA ALA A 532 -34.16 -3.86 -5.49
C ALA A 532 -34.12 -3.12 -4.14
N TYR A 533 -33.20 -2.17 -3.97
CA TYR A 533 -33.12 -1.34 -2.77
C TYR A 533 -34.40 -0.55 -2.52
N VAL A 534 -34.89 0.18 -3.54
CA VAL A 534 -36.12 0.98 -3.39
C VAL A 534 -37.33 0.09 -3.08
N LEU A 535 -37.44 -1.06 -3.76
CA LEU A 535 -38.50 -2.03 -3.49
C LEU A 535 -38.40 -2.62 -2.07
N HIS A 536 -37.19 -2.89 -1.58
CA HIS A 536 -36.96 -3.38 -0.22
C HIS A 536 -37.40 -2.36 0.83
N VAL A 537 -36.97 -1.10 0.70
CA VAL A 537 -37.33 0.00 1.61
C VAL A 537 -38.84 0.31 1.57
N SER A 538 -39.47 0.14 0.41
CA SER A 538 -40.92 0.37 0.22
C SER A 538 -41.80 -0.82 0.63
N GLY A 539 -41.25 -1.84 1.30
CA GLY A 539 -42.02 -2.99 1.76
C GLY A 539 -42.43 -3.99 0.66
N GLY A 540 -41.76 -3.97 -0.50
CA GLY A 540 -41.94 -4.92 -1.59
C GLY A 540 -42.85 -4.46 -2.73
N SER A 541 -43.34 -3.22 -2.70
CA SER A 541 -44.22 -2.66 -3.73
C SER A 541 -43.97 -1.17 -3.90
N ALA A 542 -43.74 -0.69 -5.12
CA ALA A 542 -43.57 0.74 -5.39
C ALA A 542 -44.03 1.14 -6.81
N HIS A 543 -44.44 2.40 -6.97
CA HIS A 543 -44.76 2.99 -8.25
C HIS A 543 -43.50 3.32 -9.05
N VAL A 544 -43.50 3.13 -10.37
CA VAL A 544 -42.32 3.35 -11.25
C VAL A 544 -41.74 4.76 -11.10
N GLU A 545 -42.59 5.78 -10.98
CA GLU A 545 -42.14 7.17 -10.77
C GLU A 545 -41.49 7.38 -9.41
N ALA A 546 -42.02 6.75 -8.36
CA ALA A 546 -41.42 6.79 -7.02
C ALA A 546 -40.05 6.09 -7.02
N ILE A 547 -39.93 4.96 -7.73
CA ILE A 547 -38.64 4.27 -7.90
C ILE A 547 -37.63 5.18 -8.61
N LYS A 548 -38.03 5.84 -9.71
CA LYS A 548 -37.16 6.79 -10.43
C LYS A 548 -36.71 7.95 -9.54
N ALA A 549 -37.62 8.55 -8.77
CA ALA A 549 -37.31 9.67 -7.89
C ALA A 549 -36.32 9.28 -6.79
N GLU A 550 -36.52 8.10 -6.17
CA GLU A 550 -35.63 7.61 -5.12
C GLU A 550 -34.24 7.24 -5.68
N ILE A 551 -34.18 6.61 -6.86
CA ILE A 551 -32.92 6.34 -7.54
C ILE A 551 -32.17 7.65 -7.86
N ASP A 552 -32.86 8.68 -8.36
CA ASP A 552 -32.23 9.99 -8.61
C ASP A 552 -31.66 10.59 -7.31
N SER A 553 -32.38 10.46 -6.19
CA SER A 553 -31.92 10.88 -4.87
C SER A 553 -30.64 10.13 -4.45
N ILE A 554 -30.62 8.81 -4.56
CA ILE A 554 -29.45 7.96 -4.25
C ILE A 554 -28.24 8.34 -5.10
N LEU A 555 -28.44 8.54 -6.41
CA LEU A 555 -27.37 8.94 -7.33
C LEU A 555 -26.79 10.32 -6.99
N LYS A 556 -27.62 11.28 -6.54
CA LYS A 556 -27.13 12.59 -6.06
C LYS A 556 -26.34 12.44 -4.76
N LEU A 557 -26.90 11.75 -3.77
CA LEU A 557 -26.27 11.56 -2.46
C LEU A 557 -24.92 10.86 -2.55
N ARG A 558 -24.79 9.86 -3.43
CA ARG A 558 -23.55 9.10 -3.62
C ARG A 558 -22.62 9.67 -4.70
N ASN A 559 -23.00 10.79 -5.36
CA ASN A 559 -22.27 11.41 -6.46
C ASN A 559 -22.01 10.47 -7.67
N LEU A 560 -23.00 9.63 -8.02
CA LEU A 560 -22.89 8.59 -9.05
C LEU A 560 -23.50 8.99 -10.41
N LYS A 561 -24.04 10.21 -10.54
CA LYS A 561 -24.67 10.71 -11.78
C LYS A 561 -23.77 10.72 -13.01
N HIS A 562 -22.44 10.73 -12.82
CA HIS A 562 -21.48 10.68 -13.91
C HIS A 562 -21.29 9.25 -14.49
N LEU A 563 -21.75 8.22 -13.78
CA LEU A 563 -21.61 6.81 -14.17
C LEU A 563 -22.94 6.17 -14.60
N TYR A 564 -24.06 6.62 -14.04
CA TYR A 564 -25.36 6.02 -14.28
C TYR A 564 -26.43 7.06 -14.60
N SER A 565 -27.29 6.74 -15.57
CA SER A 565 -28.55 7.43 -15.83
C SER A 565 -29.69 6.71 -15.10
N VAL A 566 -30.67 7.48 -14.61
CA VAL A 566 -31.89 6.91 -13.99
C VAL A 566 -32.66 6.06 -15.00
N GLU A 567 -32.69 6.46 -16.27
CA GLU A 567 -33.39 5.71 -17.33
C GLU A 567 -32.71 4.38 -17.62
N ASP A 568 -31.39 4.36 -17.73
CA ASP A 568 -30.61 3.14 -17.96
C ASP A 568 -30.74 2.17 -16.78
N ILE A 569 -30.67 2.69 -15.54
CA ILE A 569 -30.88 1.87 -14.34
C ILE A 569 -32.27 1.24 -14.35
N MET A 570 -33.30 2.02 -14.67
CA MET A 570 -34.67 1.53 -14.71
C MET A 570 -34.85 0.47 -15.80
N ASN A 571 -34.37 0.72 -17.01
CA ASN A 571 -34.51 -0.20 -18.13
C ASN A 571 -33.77 -1.51 -17.85
N GLU A 572 -32.45 -1.46 -17.62
CA GLU A 572 -31.64 -2.65 -17.41
C GLU A 572 -31.97 -3.37 -16.09
N GLY A 573 -32.23 -2.61 -15.04
CA GLY A 573 -32.54 -3.13 -13.71
C GLY A 573 -33.89 -3.84 -13.67
N MET A 574 -34.95 -3.23 -14.23
CA MET A 574 -36.26 -3.85 -14.32
C MET A 574 -36.26 -5.05 -15.25
N ASP A 575 -35.63 -4.95 -16.42
CA ASP A 575 -35.54 -6.07 -17.37
C ASP A 575 -34.87 -7.29 -16.72
N PHE A 576 -33.82 -7.06 -15.92
CA PHE A 576 -33.17 -8.12 -15.18
C PHE A 576 -34.09 -8.73 -14.12
N LEU A 577 -34.73 -7.91 -13.27
CA LEU A 577 -35.58 -8.41 -12.19
C LEU A 577 -36.83 -9.13 -12.70
N ILE A 578 -37.43 -8.65 -13.79
CA ILE A 578 -38.58 -9.31 -14.44
C ILE A 578 -38.15 -10.62 -15.09
N SER A 579 -37.04 -10.63 -15.84
CA SER A 579 -36.58 -11.85 -16.54
C SER A 579 -36.11 -12.96 -15.60
N ASN A 580 -35.73 -12.63 -14.36
CA ASN A 580 -35.39 -13.58 -13.31
C ASN A 580 -36.55 -13.90 -12.37
N ASN A 581 -37.77 -13.48 -12.71
CA ASN A 581 -39.00 -13.66 -11.90
C ASN A 581 -38.87 -13.11 -10.47
N CYS A 582 -38.06 -12.07 -10.25
CA CYS A 582 -37.96 -11.43 -8.93
C CYS A 582 -39.13 -10.48 -8.66
N VAL A 583 -39.65 -9.84 -9.72
CA VAL A 583 -40.72 -8.84 -9.64
C VAL A 583 -41.73 -9.03 -10.77
N THR A 584 -42.97 -8.62 -10.53
CA THR A 584 -44.01 -8.48 -11.54
C THR A 584 -44.37 -7.01 -11.70
N ARG A 585 -44.71 -6.61 -12.94
CA ARG A 585 -45.15 -5.26 -13.26
C ARG A 585 -46.62 -5.30 -13.64
N SER A 586 -47.45 -4.60 -12.88
CA SER A 586 -48.89 -4.43 -13.13
C SER A 586 -49.16 -2.95 -13.41
N GLY A 587 -49.14 -2.56 -14.68
CA GLY A 587 -49.22 -1.15 -15.10
C GLY A 587 -47.98 -0.35 -14.67
N GLU A 588 -48.19 0.64 -13.81
CA GLU A 588 -47.15 1.52 -13.26
C GLU A 588 -46.64 1.10 -11.88
N THR A 589 -47.18 0.01 -11.32
CA THR A 589 -46.74 -0.54 -10.03
C THR A 589 -45.88 -1.79 -10.24
N VAL A 590 -44.80 -1.88 -9.47
CA VAL A 590 -43.88 -3.02 -9.43
C VAL A 590 -44.02 -3.71 -8.08
N VAL A 591 -44.22 -5.03 -8.09
CA VAL A 591 -44.42 -5.85 -6.90
C VAL A 591 -43.40 -6.98 -6.86
N VAL A 592 -42.77 -7.18 -5.69
CA VAL A 592 -41.84 -8.28 -5.44
C VAL A 592 -42.60 -9.58 -5.24
N GLN A 593 -42.15 -10.66 -5.89
CA GLN A 593 -42.72 -11.98 -5.68
C GLN A 593 -42.35 -12.53 -4.29
N GLU A 594 -43.30 -13.19 -3.60
CA GLU A 594 -43.10 -13.61 -2.21
C GLU A 594 -41.93 -14.58 -2.02
N ASP A 595 -41.70 -15.48 -2.98
CA ASP A 595 -40.61 -16.47 -2.96
C ASP A 595 -39.23 -15.87 -3.29
N LYS A 596 -39.17 -14.58 -3.66
CA LYS A 596 -37.94 -13.86 -4.04
C LYS A 596 -37.60 -12.68 -3.15
N LYS A 597 -38.28 -12.51 -2.02
CA LYS A 597 -37.97 -11.45 -1.04
C LYS A 597 -36.51 -11.49 -0.59
N GLU A 598 -35.94 -12.68 -0.35
CA GLU A 598 -34.52 -12.83 0.03
C GLU A 598 -33.55 -12.31 -1.04
N ALA A 599 -33.84 -12.55 -2.33
CA ALA A 599 -33.00 -12.08 -3.43
C ALA A 599 -33.01 -10.55 -3.49
N ILE A 600 -34.17 -9.93 -3.30
CA ILE A 600 -34.32 -8.48 -3.25
C ILE A 600 -33.57 -7.90 -2.05
N THR A 601 -33.70 -8.50 -0.86
CA THR A 601 -32.93 -8.09 0.34
C THR A 601 -31.42 -8.21 0.11
N TYR A 602 -30.96 -9.31 -0.50
CA TYR A 602 -29.55 -9.51 -0.82
C TYR A 602 -28.99 -8.41 -1.74
N PHE A 603 -29.70 -8.10 -2.82
CA PHE A 603 -29.31 -7.03 -3.75
C PHE A 603 -29.40 -5.64 -3.10
N ALA A 604 -30.45 -5.37 -2.32
CA ALA A 604 -30.64 -4.13 -1.59
C ALA A 604 -29.49 -3.86 -0.62
N GLY A 605 -28.98 -4.90 0.05
CA GLY A 605 -27.86 -4.78 0.99
C GLY A 605 -26.54 -4.33 0.34
N TYR A 606 -26.41 -4.23 -0.98
CA TYR A 606 -25.22 -3.62 -1.63
C TYR A 606 -25.31 -2.09 -1.72
N ILE A 607 -26.51 -1.53 -1.53
CA ILE A 607 -26.79 -0.09 -1.60
C ILE A 607 -26.87 0.54 -0.20
N VAL A 608 -27.14 -0.24 0.85
CA VAL A 608 -26.99 0.18 2.26
C VAL A 608 -25.52 0.48 2.50
#